data_AF-A0A176U608-F1
#
_entry.id   AF-A0A176U608-F1
#
_cell.length_a   1.000
_cell.length_b   1.000
_cell.length_c   1.000
_cell.angle_alpha   90.00
_cell.angle_beta   90.00
_cell.angle_gamma   90.00
#
_symmetry.space_group_name_H-M   'P 1'
#
loop_
_entity.id
_entity.type
_entity.pdbx_description
1 polymer ?
#
loop_
_entity_poly.entity_id
_entity_poly.type
_entity_poly.pdbx_seq_one_letter_code
_entity_poly.pdbx_strand_id
1 'polypeptide(L)'
;MEYLTVRETSEKWGMSIRMVNYYLNTGRIEGAVRKKSEWLIPYTAKSPLDIRKKADTKKSTKRKRNVNKCYMPLIASPCPGSFQEFEHSLADEEERQITRALWHYFRNEEKECCTVSEQCFNSESVQIRLAARLVHAMATVQEGDPAAVLADFKAISLENKKTSDPSAKLYTLVTEGFVSVFFHSESADLSVLRDKISLCQAGIQYYVIYAAAHELYLRREYQRAMGMAEAALMMAGNNFPIASIYLNLVLCMICMNLKDDEHADAAFMRAWNIALPEHYIHPFIEHHGLLQGQIERSLREQYPDEYNEIIESVYTFSRGWMKIHNPVSTLQVTDALTPYEFSIAMLASKGRSNKEIAKNLGISLNTVKSYLENIFSKLHISSRSELDMFVNR
;
A
#
# COMPACT_ATOMS: atom_id res chain seq x y z
N MET A 1 25.52 58.49 -7.61
CA MET A 1 25.20 57.06 -7.82
C MET A 1 25.27 56.38 -6.47
N GLU A 2 24.17 55.81 -6.00
CA GLU A 2 24.15 55.07 -4.73
C GLU A 2 24.96 53.78 -4.89
N TYR A 3 25.93 53.59 -4.00
CA TYR A 3 26.71 52.37 -3.90
C TYR A 3 26.26 51.62 -2.66
N LEU A 4 26.15 50.30 -2.77
CA LEU A 4 25.89 49.37 -1.70
C LEU A 4 27.20 48.77 -1.20
N THR A 5 27.23 48.48 0.10
CA THR A 5 28.24 47.64 0.72
C THR A 5 28.03 46.17 0.35
N VAL A 6 29.03 45.34 0.63
CA VAL A 6 28.94 43.88 0.46
C VAL A 6 27.78 43.28 1.26
N ARG A 7 27.51 43.83 2.46
CA ARG A 7 26.44 43.36 3.34
C ARG A 7 25.05 43.69 2.78
N GLU A 8 24.84 44.92 2.34
CA GLU A 8 23.56 45.33 1.74
C GLU A 8 23.31 44.60 0.41
N THR A 9 24.37 44.31 -0.35
CA THR A 9 24.28 43.51 -1.58
C THR A 9 23.93 42.05 -1.29
N SER A 10 24.47 41.48 -0.21
CA SER A 10 24.16 40.13 0.27
C SER A 10 22.67 40.00 0.60
N GLU A 11 22.11 40.98 1.29
CA GLU A 11 20.67 41.06 1.62
C GLU A 11 19.82 41.25 0.36
N LYS A 12 20.19 42.21 -0.51
CA LYS A 12 19.48 42.48 -1.77
C LYS A 12 19.40 41.27 -2.71
N TRP A 13 20.44 40.43 -2.74
CA TRP A 13 20.51 39.28 -3.65
C TRP A 13 20.18 37.94 -2.99
N GLY A 14 19.85 37.90 -1.70
CA GLY A 14 19.52 36.67 -0.97
C GLY A 14 20.67 35.64 -0.99
N MET A 15 21.93 36.09 -0.94
CA MET A 15 23.11 35.23 -0.97
C MET A 15 24.06 35.54 0.18
N SER A 16 24.96 34.61 0.54
CA SER A 16 25.92 34.86 1.63
C SER A 16 26.97 35.91 1.27
N ILE A 17 27.45 36.66 2.27
CA ILE A 17 28.55 37.64 2.13
C ILE A 17 29.78 37.01 1.47
N ARG A 18 30.08 35.73 1.78
CA ARG A 18 31.18 34.98 1.15
C ARG A 18 31.01 34.86 -0.37
N MET A 19 29.78 34.64 -0.85
CA MET A 19 29.47 34.53 -2.27
C MET A 19 29.58 35.89 -2.98
N VAL A 20 29.13 36.97 -2.34
CA VAL A 20 29.29 38.33 -2.89
C VAL A 20 30.77 38.67 -3.04
N ASN A 21 31.59 38.39 -2.01
CA ASN A 21 33.04 38.61 -2.07
C ASN A 21 33.72 37.75 -3.14
N TYR A 22 33.27 36.52 -3.36
CA TYR A 22 33.76 35.69 -4.46
C TYR A 22 33.48 36.34 -5.82
N TYR A 23 32.29 36.87 -6.05
CA TYR A 23 31.95 37.56 -7.31
C TYR A 23 32.71 38.87 -7.51
N LEU A 24 32.98 39.62 -6.44
CA LEU A 24 33.83 40.80 -6.49
C LEU A 24 35.27 40.45 -6.86
N ASN A 25 35.86 39.47 -6.18
CA ASN A 25 37.24 39.05 -6.40
C ASN A 25 37.45 38.37 -7.76
N THR A 26 36.41 37.76 -8.32
CA THR A 26 36.43 37.16 -9.67
C THR A 26 36.01 38.14 -10.77
N GLY A 27 35.78 39.41 -10.44
CA GLY A 27 35.45 40.46 -11.42
C GLY A 27 34.08 40.31 -12.08
N ARG A 28 33.14 39.58 -11.46
CA ARG A 28 31.82 39.26 -12.04
C ARG A 28 30.75 40.32 -11.78
N ILE A 29 31.05 41.34 -10.99
CA ILE A 29 30.13 42.45 -10.68
C ILE A 29 30.65 43.70 -11.38
N GLU A 30 29.97 44.08 -12.46
CA GLU A 30 30.35 45.23 -13.28
C GLU A 30 30.15 46.55 -12.51
N GLY A 31 31.14 47.45 -12.59
CA GLY A 31 31.12 48.74 -11.91
C GLY A 31 31.43 48.71 -10.41
N ALA A 32 31.75 47.53 -9.84
CA ALA A 32 32.23 47.45 -8.46
C ALA A 32 33.62 48.07 -8.33
N VAL A 33 33.78 48.98 -7.38
CA VAL A 33 35.05 49.68 -7.12
C VAL A 33 35.51 49.46 -5.70
N ARG A 34 36.82 49.26 -5.52
CA ARG A 34 37.41 49.09 -4.19
C ARG A 34 37.96 50.44 -3.71
N LYS A 35 37.48 50.93 -2.57
CA LYS A 35 37.92 52.20 -1.97
C LYS A 35 38.26 51.97 -0.50
N LYS A 36 39.49 52.29 -0.09
CA LYS A 36 39.97 52.21 1.31
C LYS A 36 39.49 50.93 2.03
N SER A 37 39.87 49.77 1.49
CA SER A 37 39.55 48.42 1.99
C SER A 37 38.12 47.88 1.80
N GLU A 38 37.14 48.69 1.39
CA GLU A 38 35.77 48.23 1.16
C GLU A 38 35.40 48.17 -0.33
N TRP A 39 34.52 47.24 -0.67
CA TRP A 39 33.91 47.14 -1.99
C TRP A 39 32.64 47.97 -2.04
N LEU A 40 32.57 48.87 -3.02
CA LEU A 40 31.40 49.67 -3.35
C LEU A 40 30.76 49.10 -4.62
N ILE A 41 29.54 48.62 -4.49
CA ILE A 41 28.78 47.95 -5.56
C ILE A 41 27.68 48.88 -6.04
N PRO A 42 27.62 49.26 -7.32
CA PRO A 42 26.54 50.13 -7.81
C PRO A 42 25.17 49.58 -7.45
N TYR A 43 24.24 50.41 -6.98
CA TYR A 43 22.88 49.95 -6.66
C TYR A 43 22.19 49.27 -7.86
N THR A 44 22.52 49.68 -9.08
CA THR A 44 22.00 49.10 -10.33
C THR A 44 22.65 47.77 -10.71
N ALA A 45 23.68 47.31 -9.99
CA ALA A 45 24.36 46.05 -10.28
C ALA A 45 23.39 44.88 -10.17
N LYS A 46 23.37 44.04 -11.21
CA LYS A 46 22.58 42.82 -11.23
C LYS A 46 23.40 41.68 -10.65
N SER A 47 22.76 40.86 -9.81
CA SER A 47 23.37 39.65 -9.26
C SER A 47 23.92 38.77 -10.40
N PRO A 48 25.21 38.38 -10.35
CA PRO A 48 25.74 37.35 -11.24
C PRO A 48 25.06 36.03 -10.86
N LEU A 49 23.92 35.75 -11.48
CA LEU A 49 23.21 34.49 -11.32
C LEU A 49 24.23 33.35 -11.43
N ASP A 50 24.29 32.49 -10.39
CA ASP A 50 25.19 31.34 -10.39
C ASP A 50 24.95 30.57 -11.70
N ILE A 51 26.01 30.46 -12.51
CA ILE A 51 25.97 29.85 -13.84
C ILE A 51 25.57 28.37 -13.72
N ARG A 52 25.65 27.77 -12.53
CA ARG A 52 25.07 26.45 -12.25
C ARG A 52 23.55 26.39 -12.43
N LYS A 53 22.81 27.48 -12.20
CA LYS A 53 21.36 27.56 -12.51
C LYS A 53 21.08 27.86 -14.00
N LYS A 54 22.05 28.40 -14.75
CA LYS A 54 21.90 28.67 -16.19
C LYS A 54 22.39 27.56 -17.11
N ALA A 55 23.25 26.66 -16.63
CA ALA A 55 23.59 25.44 -17.35
C ALA A 55 22.37 24.50 -17.52
N ASP A 56 21.39 24.58 -16.61
CA ASP A 56 20.12 23.84 -16.70
C ASP A 56 19.06 24.46 -17.64
N THR A 57 19.27 25.68 -18.16
CA THR A 57 18.25 26.37 -18.97
C THR A 57 18.64 26.63 -20.43
N LYS A 58 19.80 26.14 -20.88
CA LYS A 58 20.14 26.12 -22.32
C LYS A 58 20.68 24.77 -22.78
N LYS A 59 19.91 23.71 -22.50
CA LYS A 59 19.67 22.65 -23.47
C LYS A 59 18.17 22.35 -23.45
N SER A 60 17.44 23.05 -24.32
CA SER A 60 16.25 22.47 -24.96
C SER A 60 16.70 21.33 -25.89
N THR A 61 17.35 20.33 -25.32
CA THR A 61 17.17 18.96 -25.78
C THR A 61 15.83 18.57 -25.20
N LYS A 62 14.83 18.28 -26.06
CA LYS A 62 13.58 17.60 -25.68
C LYS A 62 13.81 16.81 -24.40
N ARG A 63 13.31 17.29 -23.26
CA ARG A 63 13.46 16.62 -21.96
C ARG A 63 12.99 15.20 -22.26
N LYS A 64 13.90 14.22 -22.32
CA LYS A 64 13.51 12.83 -22.55
C LYS A 64 12.47 12.57 -21.47
N ARG A 65 11.21 12.37 -21.87
CA ARG A 65 10.12 12.02 -20.95
C ARG A 65 10.68 10.88 -20.10
N ASN A 66 10.69 11.06 -18.78
CA ASN A 66 11.16 9.98 -17.92
C ASN A 66 10.12 8.86 -18.03
N VAL A 67 10.44 7.83 -18.80
CA VAL A 67 9.54 6.70 -19.04
C VAL A 67 9.43 5.83 -17.79
N ASN A 68 10.48 5.82 -16.94
CA ASN A 68 10.51 5.07 -15.70
C ASN A 68 10.00 5.95 -14.56
N LYS A 69 8.74 5.71 -14.21
CA LYS A 69 8.03 6.39 -13.11
C LYS A 69 7.92 5.47 -11.90
N CYS A 70 7.62 6.07 -10.76
CA CYS A 70 7.30 5.33 -9.54
C CYS A 70 6.04 4.47 -9.77
N TYR A 71 6.13 3.17 -9.47
CA TYR A 71 5.07 2.20 -9.74
C TYR A 71 3.83 2.47 -8.88
N MET A 72 3.98 2.49 -7.55
CA MET A 72 2.87 2.74 -6.62
C MET A 72 3.33 3.73 -5.55
N PRO A 73 3.30 5.04 -5.80
CA PRO A 73 4.01 6.00 -4.94
C PRO A 73 3.55 5.98 -3.49
N LEU A 74 2.24 5.82 -3.23
CA LEU A 74 1.68 5.75 -1.87
C LEU A 74 2.21 4.55 -1.06
N ILE A 75 2.63 3.48 -1.74
CA ILE A 75 3.24 2.31 -1.10
C ILE A 75 4.77 2.43 -1.11
N ALA A 76 5.34 2.86 -2.23
CA ALA A 76 6.76 2.79 -2.53
C ALA A 76 7.61 3.84 -1.79
N SER A 77 7.02 5.01 -1.53
CA SER A 77 7.71 6.17 -1.01
C SER A 77 7.43 6.39 0.48
N PRO A 78 8.37 6.98 1.24
CA PRO A 78 8.11 7.40 2.60
C PRO A 78 6.98 8.44 2.67
N CYS A 79 6.05 8.27 3.62
CA CYS A 79 4.94 9.17 3.90
C CYS A 79 4.92 9.53 5.40
N PRO A 80 5.75 10.49 5.85
CA PRO A 80 5.85 10.86 7.26
C PRO A 80 4.74 11.80 7.75
N GLY A 81 3.92 12.34 6.84
CA GLY A 81 2.86 13.32 7.11
C GLY A 81 1.50 12.86 6.58
N SER A 82 0.58 13.80 6.34
CA SER A 82 -0.73 13.47 5.79
C SER A 82 -0.66 13.09 4.31
N PHE A 83 -1.70 12.44 3.81
CA PHE A 83 -1.82 12.14 2.39
C PHE A 83 -1.71 13.40 1.51
N GLN A 84 -2.35 14.51 1.89
CA GLN A 84 -2.32 15.72 1.07
C GLN A 84 -0.90 16.30 0.95
N GLU A 85 -0.14 16.29 2.04
CA GLU A 85 1.26 16.73 2.03
C GLU A 85 2.12 15.83 1.13
N PHE A 86 1.92 14.52 1.22
CA PHE A 86 2.61 13.55 0.38
C PHE A 86 2.26 13.74 -1.10
N GLU A 87 0.98 13.86 -1.44
CA GLU A 87 0.51 14.05 -2.81
C GLU A 87 1.10 15.32 -3.43
N HIS A 88 1.10 16.44 -2.70
CA HIS A 88 1.69 17.70 -3.15
C HIS A 88 3.22 17.65 -3.33
N SER A 89 3.89 16.72 -2.64
CA SER A 89 5.34 16.54 -2.78
C SER A 89 5.75 15.85 -4.09
N LEU A 90 4.83 15.10 -4.73
CA LEU A 90 5.10 14.39 -5.97
C LEU A 90 5.18 15.38 -7.14
N ALA A 91 6.25 15.32 -7.92
CA ALA A 91 6.46 16.25 -9.04
C ALA A 91 5.66 15.87 -10.29
N ASP A 92 5.47 14.58 -10.55
CA ASP A 92 4.83 14.07 -11.75
C ASP A 92 3.31 13.90 -11.58
N GLU A 93 2.52 14.32 -12.59
CA GLU A 93 1.05 14.26 -12.51
C GLU A 93 0.50 12.83 -12.57
N GLU A 94 1.09 11.94 -13.37
CA GLU A 94 0.61 10.55 -13.42
C GLU A 94 0.90 9.83 -12.10
N GLU A 95 2.05 10.12 -11.47
CA GLU A 95 2.34 9.62 -10.11
C GLU A 95 1.34 10.16 -9.07
N ARG A 96 0.94 11.44 -9.16
CA ARG A 96 -0.14 11.99 -8.31
C ARG A 96 -1.48 11.31 -8.57
N GLN A 97 -1.84 11.07 -9.83
CA GLN A 97 -3.09 10.39 -10.18
C GLN A 97 -3.13 8.95 -9.64
N ILE A 98 -2.07 8.16 -9.82
CA ILE A 98 -1.99 6.81 -9.23
C ILE A 98 -2.02 6.87 -7.70
N THR A 99 -1.39 7.87 -7.10
CA THR A 99 -1.41 8.09 -5.65
C THR A 99 -2.84 8.35 -5.14
N ARG A 100 -3.62 9.18 -5.85
CA ARG A 100 -5.05 9.38 -5.55
C ARG A 100 -5.88 8.11 -5.74
N ALA A 101 -5.66 7.36 -6.82
CA ALA A 101 -6.37 6.10 -7.04
C ALA A 101 -6.10 5.09 -5.90
N LEU A 102 -4.84 4.94 -5.48
CA LEU A 102 -4.46 4.11 -4.33
C LEU A 102 -5.09 4.61 -3.03
N TRP A 103 -5.15 5.92 -2.81
CA TRP A 103 -5.78 6.50 -1.63
C TRP A 103 -7.29 6.21 -1.57
N HIS A 104 -8.00 6.39 -2.68
CA HIS A 104 -9.41 6.00 -2.80
C HIS A 104 -9.61 4.50 -2.57
N TYR A 105 -8.74 3.65 -3.16
CA TYR A 105 -8.76 2.21 -2.94
C TYR A 105 -8.66 1.84 -1.46
N PHE A 106 -7.63 2.35 -0.76
CA PHE A 106 -7.43 2.01 0.66
C PHE A 106 -8.54 2.53 1.57
N ARG A 107 -9.28 3.55 1.13
CA ARG A 107 -10.46 4.10 1.81
C ARG A 107 -11.78 3.44 1.41
N ASN A 108 -11.74 2.41 0.56
CA ASN A 108 -12.92 1.72 0.04
C ASN A 108 -13.84 2.62 -0.83
N GLU A 109 -13.28 3.62 -1.49
CA GLU A 109 -13.97 4.56 -2.39
C GLU A 109 -13.83 4.09 -3.86
N GLU A 110 -14.56 3.03 -4.21
CA GLU A 110 -14.32 2.23 -5.42
C GLU A 110 -14.54 2.99 -6.72
N LYS A 111 -15.65 3.75 -6.80
CA LYS A 111 -16.02 4.48 -8.02
C LYS A 111 -14.98 5.54 -8.37
N GLU A 112 -14.53 6.27 -7.36
CA GLU A 112 -13.47 7.27 -7.46
C GLU A 112 -12.14 6.60 -7.83
N CYS A 113 -11.80 5.49 -7.18
CA CYS A 113 -10.62 4.70 -7.52
C CYS A 113 -10.61 4.26 -9.00
N CYS A 114 -11.70 3.68 -9.48
CA CYS A 114 -11.84 3.25 -10.87
C CYS A 114 -11.73 4.46 -11.83
N THR A 115 -12.49 5.51 -11.56
CA THR A 115 -12.49 6.73 -12.40
C THR A 115 -11.11 7.37 -12.52
N VAL A 116 -10.33 7.42 -11.43
CA VAL A 116 -8.99 8.03 -11.44
C VAL A 116 -7.97 7.09 -12.09
N SER A 117 -8.03 5.79 -11.82
CA SER A 117 -7.08 4.82 -12.38
C SER A 117 -7.24 4.63 -13.89
N GLU A 118 -8.47 4.64 -14.42
CA GLU A 118 -8.74 4.53 -15.86
C GLU A 118 -8.04 5.61 -16.69
N GLN A 119 -7.88 6.82 -16.14
CA GLN A 119 -7.19 7.94 -16.80
C GLN A 119 -5.72 7.62 -17.11
N CYS A 120 -5.13 6.68 -16.37
CA CYS A 120 -3.73 6.27 -16.49
C CYS A 120 -3.54 5.05 -17.42
N PHE A 121 -4.60 4.45 -17.96
CA PHE A 121 -4.51 3.22 -18.77
C PHE A 121 -3.71 3.36 -20.07
N ASN A 122 -3.60 4.57 -20.60
CA ASN A 122 -2.87 4.88 -21.83
C ASN A 122 -1.55 5.61 -21.57
N SER A 123 -1.05 5.59 -20.33
CA SER A 123 0.25 6.19 -19.98
C SER A 123 1.37 5.62 -20.86
N GLU A 124 2.39 6.43 -21.17
CA GLU A 124 3.62 5.93 -21.82
C GLU A 124 4.47 5.08 -20.85
N SER A 125 4.32 5.28 -19.55
CA SER A 125 5.02 4.53 -18.51
C SER A 125 4.35 3.18 -18.26
N VAL A 126 5.10 2.08 -18.39
CA VAL A 126 4.61 0.74 -18.08
C VAL A 126 4.27 0.63 -16.59
N GLN A 127 5.07 1.25 -15.72
CA GLN A 127 4.86 1.23 -14.27
C GLN A 127 3.51 1.87 -13.91
N ILE A 128 3.18 3.03 -14.49
CA ILE A 128 1.89 3.69 -14.28
C ILE A 128 0.74 2.82 -14.79
N ARG A 129 0.85 2.24 -16.00
CA ARG A 129 -0.20 1.36 -16.54
C ARG A 129 -0.42 0.14 -15.66
N LEU A 130 0.65 -0.52 -15.20
CA LEU A 130 0.57 -1.69 -14.33
C LEU A 130 -0.11 -1.34 -13.00
N ALA A 131 0.24 -0.22 -12.38
CA ALA A 131 -0.35 0.20 -11.12
C ALA A 131 -1.81 0.61 -11.26
N ALA A 132 -2.15 1.35 -12.32
CA ALA A 132 -3.52 1.71 -12.67
C ALA A 132 -4.40 0.47 -12.83
N ARG A 133 -3.93 -0.50 -13.63
CA ARG A 133 -4.67 -1.74 -13.90
C ARG A 133 -4.81 -2.59 -12.64
N LEU A 134 -3.76 -2.67 -11.82
CA LEU A 134 -3.83 -3.44 -10.57
C LEU A 134 -4.85 -2.83 -9.61
N VAL A 135 -4.75 -1.53 -9.32
CA VAL A 135 -5.67 -0.88 -8.37
C VAL A 135 -7.12 -0.86 -8.88
N HIS A 136 -7.33 -0.68 -10.18
CA HIS A 136 -8.65 -0.79 -10.81
C HIS A 136 -9.23 -2.20 -10.68
N ALA A 137 -8.43 -3.23 -11.01
CA ALA A 137 -8.85 -4.62 -10.91
C ALA A 137 -9.25 -4.99 -9.48
N MET A 138 -8.51 -4.50 -8.49
CA MET A 138 -8.82 -4.79 -7.09
C MET A 138 -10.06 -4.04 -6.60
N ALA A 139 -10.25 -2.78 -6.99
CA ALA A 139 -11.46 -2.02 -6.66
C ALA A 139 -12.74 -2.64 -7.28
N THR A 140 -12.63 -3.15 -8.51
CA THR A 140 -13.77 -3.78 -9.21
C THR A 140 -14.14 -5.17 -8.71
N VAL A 141 -13.36 -5.75 -7.78
CA VAL A 141 -13.72 -7.04 -7.14
C VAL A 141 -15.11 -6.95 -6.51
N GLN A 142 -15.42 -5.89 -5.76
CA GLN A 142 -16.69 -5.80 -5.04
C GLN A 142 -17.92 -5.56 -5.94
N GLU A 143 -17.72 -5.01 -7.14
CA GLU A 143 -18.78 -4.83 -8.13
C GLU A 143 -19.34 -6.18 -8.61
N GLY A 144 -18.57 -7.26 -8.43
CA GLY A 144 -19.04 -8.63 -8.64
C GLY A 144 -19.20 -9.02 -10.11
N ASP A 145 -18.53 -8.31 -11.02
CA ASP A 145 -18.31 -8.69 -12.42
C ASP A 145 -16.88 -9.22 -12.62
N PRO A 146 -16.68 -10.55 -12.65
CA PRO A 146 -15.36 -11.14 -12.88
C PRO A 146 -14.76 -10.77 -14.24
N ALA A 147 -15.58 -10.43 -15.24
CA ALA A 147 -15.07 -10.12 -16.58
C ALA A 147 -14.23 -8.84 -16.60
N ALA A 148 -14.65 -7.82 -15.85
CA ALA A 148 -13.91 -6.57 -15.69
C ALA A 148 -12.55 -6.81 -15.04
N VAL A 149 -12.52 -7.50 -13.89
CA VAL A 149 -11.29 -7.83 -13.16
C VAL A 149 -10.33 -8.65 -14.02
N LEU A 150 -10.85 -9.68 -14.69
CA LEU A 150 -10.03 -10.55 -15.56
C LEU A 150 -9.51 -9.81 -16.81
N ALA A 151 -10.21 -8.78 -17.29
CA ALA A 151 -9.73 -7.96 -18.41
C ALA A 151 -8.47 -7.18 -18.02
N ASP A 152 -8.42 -6.62 -16.81
CA ASP A 152 -7.23 -5.92 -16.32
C ASP A 152 -6.05 -6.85 -16.06
N PHE A 153 -6.29 -8.02 -15.45
CA PHE A 153 -5.23 -9.03 -15.29
C PHE A 153 -4.69 -9.53 -16.62
N LYS A 154 -5.56 -9.68 -17.62
CA LYS A 154 -5.13 -9.99 -19.00
C LYS A 154 -4.29 -8.87 -19.59
N ALA A 155 -4.63 -7.61 -19.34
CA ALA A 155 -3.84 -6.46 -19.78
C ALA A 155 -2.45 -6.45 -19.12
N ILE A 156 -2.37 -6.68 -17.81
CA ILE A 156 -1.11 -6.81 -17.04
C ILE A 156 -0.23 -7.92 -17.61
N SER A 157 -0.79 -9.11 -17.86
CA SER A 157 -0.04 -10.23 -18.44
C SER A 157 0.47 -9.93 -19.86
N LEU A 158 -0.29 -9.17 -20.65
CA LEU A 158 0.10 -8.75 -21.99
C LEU A 158 1.26 -7.74 -21.95
N GLU A 159 1.26 -6.82 -20.98
CA GLU A 159 2.37 -5.89 -20.75
C GLU A 159 3.67 -6.64 -20.42
N ASN A 160 3.61 -7.68 -19.58
CA ASN A 160 4.75 -8.53 -19.25
C ASN A 160 5.44 -9.09 -20.51
N LYS A 161 4.63 -9.56 -21.46
CA LYS A 161 5.11 -10.17 -22.71
C LYS A 161 5.69 -9.16 -23.70
N LYS A 162 5.24 -7.91 -23.64
CA LYS A 162 5.63 -6.85 -24.59
C LYS A 162 6.85 -6.07 -24.14
N THR A 163 7.02 -5.85 -22.84
CA THR A 163 8.07 -4.96 -22.34
C THR A 163 9.44 -5.62 -22.36
N SER A 164 10.44 -4.89 -22.87
CA SER A 164 11.86 -5.26 -22.75
C SER A 164 12.57 -4.51 -21.61
N ASP A 165 11.90 -3.54 -20.97
CA ASP A 165 12.48 -2.73 -19.90
C ASP A 165 12.66 -3.56 -18.60
N PRO A 166 13.87 -3.63 -18.02
CA PRO A 166 14.11 -4.42 -16.81
C PRO A 166 13.30 -3.97 -15.59
N SER A 167 13.05 -2.66 -15.42
CA SER A 167 12.26 -2.15 -14.31
C SER A 167 10.78 -2.52 -14.45
N ALA A 168 10.23 -2.39 -15.66
CA ALA A 168 8.88 -2.82 -15.98
C ALA A 168 8.71 -4.32 -15.72
N LYS A 169 9.65 -5.16 -16.18
CA LYS A 169 9.62 -6.62 -15.92
C LYS A 169 9.62 -6.95 -14.44
N LEU A 170 10.43 -6.24 -13.64
CA LEU A 170 10.43 -6.41 -12.19
C LEU A 170 9.05 -6.11 -11.59
N TYR A 171 8.46 -4.96 -11.94
CA TYR A 171 7.16 -4.58 -11.40
C TYR A 171 6.01 -5.44 -11.93
N THR A 172 6.14 -6.06 -13.10
CA THR A 172 5.16 -7.06 -13.54
C THR A 172 5.23 -8.33 -12.69
N LEU A 173 6.44 -8.83 -12.38
CA LEU A 173 6.60 -9.97 -11.46
C LEU A 173 6.05 -9.65 -10.05
N VAL A 174 6.29 -8.42 -9.57
CA VAL A 174 5.72 -7.94 -8.30
C VAL A 174 4.20 -7.91 -8.34
N THR A 175 3.61 -7.38 -9.43
CA THR A 175 2.15 -7.35 -9.66
C THR A 175 1.56 -8.75 -9.66
N GLU A 176 2.15 -9.68 -10.43
CA GLU A 176 1.69 -11.07 -10.53
C GLU A 176 1.81 -11.78 -9.17
N GLY A 177 2.88 -11.55 -8.43
CA GLY A 177 3.07 -12.03 -7.06
C GLY A 177 1.95 -11.56 -6.12
N PHE A 178 1.62 -10.27 -6.12
CA PHE A 178 0.52 -9.75 -5.30
C PHE A 178 -0.84 -10.33 -5.67
N VAL A 179 -1.16 -10.42 -6.97
CA VAL A 179 -2.41 -11.03 -7.44
C VAL A 179 -2.48 -12.50 -6.99
N SER A 180 -1.37 -13.24 -7.07
CA SER A 180 -1.33 -14.64 -6.67
C SER A 180 -1.61 -14.84 -5.17
N VAL A 181 -1.08 -13.97 -4.32
CA VAL A 181 -1.31 -14.02 -2.86
C VAL A 181 -2.72 -13.55 -2.53
N PHE A 182 -3.19 -12.46 -3.15
CA PHE A 182 -4.52 -11.91 -2.91
C PHE A 182 -5.65 -12.90 -3.23
N PHE A 183 -5.50 -13.70 -4.29
CA PHE A 183 -6.44 -14.76 -4.65
C PHE A 183 -6.01 -16.15 -4.16
N HIS A 184 -5.15 -16.24 -3.14
CA HIS A 184 -4.71 -17.50 -2.53
C HIS A 184 -4.34 -18.60 -3.55
N SER A 185 -3.68 -18.23 -4.64
CA SER A 185 -3.35 -19.16 -5.72
C SER A 185 -2.41 -20.25 -5.21
N GLU A 186 -2.79 -21.52 -5.40
CA GLU A 186 -1.94 -22.67 -5.06
C GLU A 186 -0.60 -22.66 -5.80
N SER A 187 -0.54 -21.98 -6.95
CA SER A 187 0.67 -21.80 -7.77
C SER A 187 1.49 -20.56 -7.42
N ALA A 188 1.10 -19.80 -6.40
CA ALA A 188 1.85 -18.62 -5.95
C ALA A 188 3.28 -19.01 -5.54
N ASP A 189 4.26 -18.40 -6.20
CA ASP A 189 5.68 -18.59 -5.90
C ASP A 189 6.40 -17.24 -5.97
N LEU A 190 6.57 -16.58 -4.82
CA LEU A 190 7.32 -15.33 -4.75
C LEU A 190 8.84 -15.57 -4.64
N SER A 191 9.31 -16.83 -4.70
CA SER A 191 10.75 -17.11 -4.68
C SER A 191 11.50 -16.46 -5.85
N VAL A 192 10.82 -16.28 -6.99
CA VAL A 192 11.35 -15.58 -8.19
C VAL A 192 11.72 -14.12 -7.92
N LEU A 193 11.14 -13.52 -6.87
CA LEU A 193 11.43 -12.15 -6.43
C LEU A 193 12.57 -12.09 -5.41
N ARG A 194 12.93 -13.20 -4.74
CA ARG A 194 13.87 -13.20 -3.60
C ARG A 194 15.17 -12.44 -3.88
N ASP A 195 15.82 -12.73 -5.01
CA ASP A 195 17.11 -12.12 -5.38
C ASP A 195 16.94 -10.77 -6.11
N LYS A 196 15.70 -10.32 -6.30
CA LYS A 196 15.33 -9.10 -7.02
C LYS A 196 14.66 -8.04 -6.15
N ILE A 197 14.21 -8.40 -4.93
CA ILE A 197 13.52 -7.47 -4.01
C ILE A 197 14.36 -6.21 -3.78
N SER A 198 15.68 -6.34 -3.64
CA SER A 198 16.60 -5.20 -3.43
C SER A 198 16.60 -4.17 -4.57
N LEU A 199 16.08 -4.53 -5.75
CA LEU A 199 15.95 -3.64 -6.90
C LEU A 199 14.66 -2.80 -6.85
N CYS A 200 13.68 -3.18 -6.01
CA CYS A 200 12.44 -2.43 -5.82
C CYS A 200 12.69 -1.17 -4.97
N GLN A 201 11.79 -0.20 -5.08
CA GLN A 201 11.74 0.93 -4.14
C GLN A 201 11.44 0.43 -2.72
N ALA A 202 12.00 1.09 -1.70
CA ALA A 202 12.00 0.61 -0.31
C ALA A 202 10.60 0.18 0.20
N GLY A 203 9.56 1.00 -0.03
CA GLY A 203 8.21 0.65 0.39
C GLY A 203 7.64 -0.58 -0.32
N ILE A 204 7.97 -0.76 -1.61
CA ILE A 204 7.62 -1.98 -2.37
C ILE A 204 8.37 -3.19 -1.82
N GLN A 205 9.62 -3.03 -1.34
CA GLN A 205 10.35 -4.14 -0.72
C GLN A 205 9.58 -4.69 0.48
N TYR A 206 9.13 -3.81 1.38
CA TYR A 206 8.33 -4.19 2.54
C TYR A 206 6.99 -4.80 2.16
N TYR A 207 6.33 -4.26 1.14
CA TYR A 207 5.07 -4.80 0.64
C TYR A 207 5.25 -6.20 0.02
N VAL A 208 6.35 -6.44 -0.71
CA VAL A 208 6.71 -7.79 -1.19
C VAL A 208 7.03 -8.74 -0.03
N ILE A 209 7.70 -8.27 1.02
CA ILE A 209 7.94 -9.09 2.22
C ILE A 209 6.62 -9.46 2.91
N TYR A 210 5.65 -8.54 3.00
CA TYR A 210 4.29 -8.85 3.44
C TYR A 210 3.69 -9.99 2.59
N ALA A 211 3.72 -9.87 1.27
CA ALA A 211 3.14 -10.88 0.38
C ALA A 211 3.83 -12.24 0.53
N ALA A 212 5.17 -12.26 0.69
CA ALA A 212 5.91 -13.49 0.93
C ALA A 212 5.63 -14.10 2.32
N ALA A 213 5.43 -13.27 3.36
CA ALA A 213 4.98 -13.74 4.66
C ALA A 213 3.55 -14.32 4.59
N HIS A 214 2.68 -13.70 3.80
CA HIS A 214 1.31 -14.19 3.57
C HIS A 214 1.33 -15.53 2.80
N GLU A 215 2.17 -15.69 1.77
CA GLU A 215 2.38 -16.99 1.09
C GLU A 215 2.81 -18.08 2.08
N LEU A 216 3.78 -17.79 2.96
CA LEU A 216 4.24 -18.72 4.01
C LEU A 216 3.14 -19.02 5.03
N TYR A 217 2.32 -18.03 5.37
CA TYR A 217 1.13 -18.21 6.22
C TYR A 217 0.15 -19.21 5.61
N LEU A 218 -0.15 -19.11 4.30
CA LEU A 218 -1.01 -20.05 3.59
C LEU A 218 -0.42 -21.48 3.60
N ARG A 219 0.91 -21.59 3.51
CA ARG A 219 1.66 -22.86 3.67
C ARG A 219 1.78 -23.34 5.12
N ARG A 220 1.23 -22.60 6.08
CA ARG A 220 1.28 -22.88 7.52
C ARG A 220 2.70 -22.84 8.11
N GLU A 221 3.64 -22.16 7.46
CA GLU A 221 5.00 -21.90 7.95
C GLU A 221 5.03 -20.65 8.87
N TYR A 222 4.21 -20.67 9.92
CA TYR A 222 3.89 -19.49 10.74
C TYR A 222 5.12 -18.80 11.37
N GLN A 223 6.05 -19.55 11.96
CA GLN A 223 7.23 -18.97 12.62
C GLN A 223 8.17 -18.28 11.62
N ARG A 224 8.27 -18.83 10.40
CA ARG A 224 9.09 -18.25 9.34
C ARG A 224 8.46 -16.98 8.80
N ALA A 225 7.14 -17.00 8.57
CA ALA A 225 6.36 -15.84 8.18
C ALA A 225 6.47 -14.71 9.22
N MET A 226 6.37 -15.05 10.51
CA MET A 226 6.47 -14.12 11.63
C MET A 226 7.82 -13.41 11.63
N GLY A 227 8.93 -14.17 11.57
CA GLY A 227 10.27 -13.59 11.56
C GLY A 227 10.52 -12.66 10.36
N MET A 228 9.96 -12.98 9.19
CA MET A 228 10.04 -12.10 8.01
C MET A 228 9.30 -10.77 8.23
N ALA A 229 8.07 -10.83 8.74
CA ALA A 229 7.25 -9.64 8.93
C ALA A 229 7.78 -8.74 10.07
N GLU A 230 8.23 -9.32 11.19
CA GLU A 230 8.84 -8.57 12.30
C GLU A 230 10.11 -7.84 11.87
N ALA A 231 11.01 -8.53 11.16
CA ALA A 231 12.24 -7.93 10.66
C ALA A 231 11.95 -6.78 9.68
N ALA A 232 10.96 -6.94 8.80
CA ALA A 232 10.54 -5.88 7.88
C ALA A 232 9.99 -4.65 8.63
N LEU A 233 9.16 -4.85 9.66
CA LEU A 233 8.63 -3.75 10.47
C LEU A 233 9.72 -2.99 11.22
N MET A 234 10.71 -3.69 11.78
CA MET A 234 11.85 -3.06 12.45
C MET A 234 12.66 -2.14 11.51
N MET A 235 12.77 -2.51 10.23
CA MET A 235 13.47 -1.72 9.21
C MET A 235 12.61 -0.59 8.62
N ALA A 236 11.31 -0.84 8.40
CA ALA A 236 10.39 0.13 7.80
C ALA A 236 10.11 1.32 8.75
N GLY A 237 10.02 1.05 10.05
CA GLY A 237 9.59 2.03 11.04
C GLY A 237 8.21 2.61 10.69
N ASN A 238 8.01 3.90 10.96
CA ASN A 238 6.75 4.61 10.69
C ASN A 238 6.73 5.33 9.34
N ASN A 239 7.70 5.06 8.47
CA ASN A 239 7.87 5.82 7.23
C ASN A 239 7.00 5.30 6.08
N PHE A 240 6.51 4.06 6.15
CA PHE A 240 5.75 3.42 5.07
C PHE A 240 4.39 2.93 5.59
N PRO A 241 3.40 3.83 5.78
CA PRO A 241 2.14 3.51 6.47
C PRO A 241 1.42 2.30 5.88
N ILE A 242 1.23 2.25 4.56
CA ILE A 242 0.54 1.15 3.89
C ILE A 242 1.26 -0.19 4.11
N ALA A 243 2.57 -0.26 3.85
CA ALA A 243 3.33 -1.49 4.05
C ALA A 243 3.29 -1.94 5.53
N SER A 244 3.38 -1.00 6.47
CA SER A 244 3.30 -1.28 7.91
C SER A 244 1.91 -1.78 8.34
N ILE A 245 0.81 -1.29 7.74
CA ILE A 245 -0.54 -1.83 7.99
C ILE A 245 -0.57 -3.31 7.59
N TYR A 246 -0.22 -3.64 6.35
CA TYR A 246 -0.29 -5.01 5.84
C TYR A 246 0.67 -5.97 6.58
N LEU A 247 1.88 -5.52 6.94
CA LEU A 247 2.81 -6.31 7.75
C LEU A 247 2.27 -6.60 9.16
N ASN A 248 1.57 -5.64 9.78
CA ASN A 248 0.93 -5.89 11.08
C ASN A 248 -0.31 -6.78 10.95
N LEU A 249 -1.08 -6.67 9.86
CA LEU A 249 -2.22 -7.56 9.61
C LEU A 249 -1.78 -9.02 9.41
N VAL A 250 -0.73 -9.28 8.64
CA VAL A 250 -0.21 -10.65 8.49
C VAL A 250 0.35 -11.19 9.82
N LEU A 251 1.01 -10.35 10.64
CA LEU A 251 1.40 -10.75 12.00
C LEU A 251 0.19 -11.10 12.88
N CYS A 252 -0.87 -10.30 12.82
CA CYS A 252 -2.11 -10.60 13.53
C CYS A 252 -2.65 -11.98 13.12
N MET A 253 -2.77 -12.24 11.81
CA MET A 253 -3.22 -13.53 11.27
C MET A 253 -2.35 -14.70 11.77
N ILE A 254 -1.02 -14.52 11.78
CA ILE A 254 -0.06 -15.51 12.26
C ILE A 254 -0.26 -15.78 13.76
N CYS A 255 -0.28 -14.74 14.60
CA CYS A 255 -0.48 -14.85 16.05
C CYS A 255 -1.83 -15.52 16.39
N MET A 256 -2.89 -15.21 15.65
CA MET A 256 -4.20 -15.85 15.81
C MET A 256 -4.14 -17.37 15.60
N ASN A 257 -3.37 -17.84 14.60
CA ASN A 257 -3.18 -19.28 14.35
C ASN A 257 -2.25 -19.94 15.37
N LEU A 258 -1.30 -19.19 15.94
CA LEU A 258 -0.46 -19.65 17.05
C LEU A 258 -1.18 -19.62 18.41
N LYS A 259 -2.43 -19.15 18.44
CA LYS A 259 -3.25 -18.94 19.63
C LYS A 259 -2.66 -17.94 20.63
N ASP A 260 -1.89 -16.99 20.10
CA ASP A 260 -1.31 -15.88 20.85
C ASP A 260 -2.21 -14.66 20.72
N ASP A 261 -3.29 -14.65 21.50
CA ASP A 261 -4.34 -13.62 21.42
C ASP A 261 -3.82 -12.22 21.83
N GLU A 262 -2.79 -12.14 22.68
CA GLU A 262 -2.20 -10.88 23.14
C GLU A 262 -1.40 -10.20 22.02
N HIS A 263 -0.49 -10.95 21.38
CA HIS A 263 0.30 -10.41 20.27
C HIS A 263 -0.57 -10.16 19.02
N ALA A 264 -1.60 -10.97 18.80
CA ALA A 264 -2.57 -10.75 17.74
C ALA A 264 -3.29 -9.40 17.88
N ASP A 265 -3.80 -9.11 19.09
CA ASP A 265 -4.48 -7.84 19.40
C ASP A 265 -3.52 -6.65 19.28
N ALA A 266 -2.30 -6.77 19.82
CA ALA A 266 -1.29 -5.73 19.71
C ALA A 266 -0.90 -5.43 18.26
N ALA A 267 -0.76 -6.46 17.40
CA ALA A 267 -0.49 -6.28 15.98
C ALA A 267 -1.66 -5.62 15.25
N PHE A 268 -2.89 -6.08 15.51
CA PHE A 268 -4.09 -5.47 14.94
C PHE A 268 -4.21 -3.99 15.29
N MET A 269 -4.04 -3.63 16.58
CA MET A 269 -4.16 -2.24 17.02
C MET A 269 -3.04 -1.35 16.46
N ARG A 270 -1.83 -1.87 16.22
CA ARG A 270 -0.80 -1.12 15.48
C ARG A 270 -1.23 -0.83 14.05
N ALA A 271 -1.78 -1.82 13.33
CA ALA A 271 -2.32 -1.59 11.99
C ALA A 271 -3.46 -0.55 12.01
N TRP A 272 -4.40 -0.70 12.96
CA TRP A 272 -5.55 0.19 13.11
C TRP A 272 -5.14 1.64 13.37
N ASN A 273 -4.20 1.85 14.30
CA ASN A 273 -3.74 3.19 14.65
C ASN A 273 -2.98 3.90 13.51
N ILE A 274 -2.35 3.15 12.60
CA ILE A 274 -1.73 3.71 11.39
C ILE A 274 -2.81 4.05 10.35
N ALA A 275 -3.83 3.21 10.22
CA ALA A 275 -4.89 3.36 9.22
C ALA A 275 -5.90 4.46 9.56
N LEU A 276 -6.25 4.61 10.83
CA LEU A 276 -7.36 5.45 11.30
C LEU A 276 -7.26 6.92 10.87
N PRO A 277 -6.10 7.61 10.96
CA PRO A 277 -6.02 9.04 10.61
C PRO A 277 -6.41 9.35 9.15
N GLU A 278 -6.16 8.41 8.24
CA GLU A 278 -6.44 8.53 6.81
C GLU A 278 -7.65 7.69 6.37
N HIS A 279 -8.34 7.04 7.31
CA HIS A 279 -9.47 6.13 7.09
C HIS A 279 -9.15 4.95 6.15
N TYR A 280 -7.96 4.36 6.27
CA TYR A 280 -7.56 3.21 5.45
C TYR A 280 -8.22 1.90 5.91
N ILE A 281 -9.51 1.74 5.62
CA ILE A 281 -10.32 0.59 6.07
C ILE A 281 -10.23 -0.64 5.15
N HIS A 282 -9.89 -0.45 3.87
CA HIS A 282 -9.89 -1.53 2.89
C HIS A 282 -8.93 -2.70 3.22
N PRO A 283 -7.71 -2.47 3.77
CA PRO A 283 -6.85 -3.57 4.22
C PRO A 283 -7.53 -4.50 5.25
N PHE A 284 -8.43 -3.99 6.09
CA PHE A 284 -9.18 -4.81 7.06
C PHE A 284 -10.30 -5.61 6.40
N ILE A 285 -10.93 -5.04 5.37
CA ILE A 285 -11.95 -5.71 4.54
C ILE A 285 -11.32 -6.93 3.83
N GLU A 286 -10.19 -6.72 3.16
CA GLU A 286 -9.47 -7.77 2.42
C GLU A 286 -9.07 -8.96 3.30
N HIS A 287 -8.68 -8.70 4.55
CA HIS A 287 -8.17 -9.70 5.47
C HIS A 287 -9.21 -10.23 6.45
N HIS A 288 -10.47 -9.76 6.40
CA HIS A 288 -11.50 -10.06 7.40
C HIS A 288 -11.61 -11.55 7.71
N GLY A 289 -11.73 -12.38 6.66
CA GLY A 289 -11.85 -13.83 6.82
C GLY A 289 -10.64 -14.48 7.52
N LEU A 290 -9.43 -13.99 7.24
CA LEU A 290 -8.18 -14.51 7.81
C LEU A 290 -7.86 -13.95 9.20
N LEU A 291 -8.49 -12.83 9.59
CA LEU A 291 -8.39 -12.23 10.91
C LEU A 291 -9.29 -12.92 11.96
N GLN A 292 -10.07 -13.93 11.58
CA GLN A 292 -10.78 -14.86 12.48
C GLN A 292 -11.58 -14.19 13.60
N GLY A 293 -12.31 -13.11 13.31
CA GLY A 293 -13.11 -12.41 14.31
C GLY A 293 -12.38 -11.30 15.08
N GLN A 294 -11.11 -10.99 14.74
CA GLN A 294 -10.36 -9.94 15.42
C GLN A 294 -10.97 -8.55 15.21
N ILE A 295 -11.51 -8.26 14.02
CA ILE A 295 -12.20 -7.00 13.71
C ILE A 295 -13.39 -6.81 14.66
N GLU A 296 -14.22 -7.85 14.78
CA GLU A 296 -15.37 -7.90 15.66
C GLU A 296 -15.01 -7.69 17.12
N ARG A 297 -13.89 -8.26 17.55
CA ARG A 297 -13.40 -8.14 18.92
C ARG A 297 -12.88 -6.74 19.22
N SER A 298 -12.06 -6.17 18.35
CA SER A 298 -11.35 -4.92 18.61
C SER A 298 -12.19 -3.69 18.30
N LEU A 299 -13.05 -3.72 17.28
CA LEU A 299 -13.71 -2.53 16.77
C LEU A 299 -15.16 -2.38 17.21
N ARG A 300 -15.93 -3.46 17.39
CA ARG A 300 -17.38 -3.40 17.58
C ARG A 300 -17.84 -2.45 18.69
N GLU A 301 -17.15 -2.44 19.83
CA GLU A 301 -17.50 -1.58 20.96
C GLU A 301 -16.80 -0.21 20.94
N GLN A 302 -15.55 -0.17 20.45
CA GLN A 302 -14.70 1.03 20.53
C GLN A 302 -14.83 1.95 19.31
N TYR A 303 -15.16 1.39 18.15
CA TYR A 303 -15.24 2.04 16.83
C TYR A 303 -16.49 1.51 16.07
N PRO A 304 -17.71 1.73 16.59
CA PRO A 304 -18.91 1.09 16.07
C PRO A 304 -19.26 1.54 14.65
N ASP A 305 -18.98 2.80 14.29
CA ASP A 305 -19.29 3.34 12.96
C ASP A 305 -18.39 2.71 11.91
N GLU A 306 -17.08 2.69 12.14
CA GLU A 306 -16.10 2.07 11.25
C GLU A 306 -16.28 0.55 11.20
N TYR A 307 -16.65 -0.09 12.32
CA TYR A 307 -16.99 -1.51 12.34
C TYR A 307 -18.16 -1.82 11.40
N ASN A 308 -19.25 -1.05 11.46
CA ASN A 308 -20.40 -1.27 10.60
C ASN A 308 -20.04 -1.07 9.13
N GLU A 309 -19.28 -0.01 8.80
CA GLU A 309 -18.81 0.27 7.44
C GLU A 309 -17.96 -0.88 6.88
N ILE A 310 -17.03 -1.42 7.68
CA ILE A 310 -16.21 -2.57 7.30
C ILE A 310 -17.09 -3.80 7.06
N ILE A 311 -18.00 -4.13 7.97
CA ILE A 311 -18.83 -5.34 7.85
C ILE A 311 -19.77 -5.29 6.65
N GLU A 312 -20.34 -4.13 6.34
CA GLU A 312 -21.15 -3.94 5.13
C GLU A 312 -20.32 -4.20 3.86
N SER A 313 -19.09 -3.67 3.83
CA SER A 313 -18.18 -3.81 2.69
C SER A 313 -17.62 -5.23 2.54
N VAL A 314 -17.37 -5.94 3.65
CA VAL A 314 -16.92 -7.35 3.61
C VAL A 314 -17.94 -8.23 2.91
N TYR A 315 -19.23 -7.93 3.03
CA TYR A 315 -20.27 -8.73 2.37
C TYR A 315 -20.15 -8.67 0.84
N THR A 316 -20.06 -7.48 0.25
CA THR A 316 -19.89 -7.30 -1.21
C THR A 316 -18.53 -7.80 -1.68
N PHE A 317 -17.47 -7.45 -0.96
CA PHE A 317 -16.11 -7.86 -1.27
C PHE A 317 -15.95 -9.37 -1.33
N SER A 318 -16.36 -10.09 -0.27
CA SER A 318 -16.20 -11.54 -0.20
C SER A 318 -16.92 -12.26 -1.35
N ARG A 319 -18.12 -11.80 -1.73
CA ARG A 319 -18.87 -12.37 -2.86
C ARG A 319 -18.17 -12.11 -4.20
N GLY A 320 -17.67 -10.90 -4.40
CA GLY A 320 -16.86 -10.54 -5.56
C GLY A 320 -15.61 -11.39 -5.69
N TRP A 321 -14.86 -11.49 -4.59
CA TRP A 321 -13.63 -12.27 -4.50
C TRP A 321 -13.87 -13.75 -4.82
N MET A 322 -14.93 -14.36 -4.23
CA MET A 322 -15.28 -15.77 -4.48
C MET A 322 -15.61 -16.05 -5.95
N LYS A 323 -16.25 -15.12 -6.67
CA LYS A 323 -16.56 -15.30 -8.10
C LYS A 323 -15.31 -15.36 -8.98
N ILE A 324 -14.20 -14.79 -8.53
CA ILE A 324 -12.92 -14.80 -9.25
C ILE A 324 -12.08 -15.98 -8.79
N HIS A 325 -12.01 -16.21 -7.48
CA HIS A 325 -11.24 -17.27 -6.85
C HIS A 325 -11.79 -18.68 -7.13
N ASN A 326 -13.06 -18.93 -6.82
CA ASN A 326 -13.61 -20.28 -6.81
C ASN A 326 -13.54 -21.00 -8.18
N PRO A 327 -13.75 -20.33 -9.33
CA PRO A 327 -13.66 -21.00 -10.63
C PRO A 327 -12.27 -21.53 -11.00
N VAL A 328 -11.20 -20.99 -10.40
CA VAL A 328 -9.80 -21.33 -10.74
C VAL A 328 -9.06 -22.04 -9.60
N SER A 329 -9.66 -22.10 -8.42
CA SER A 329 -9.10 -22.76 -7.23
C SER A 329 -9.68 -24.16 -7.06
N THR A 330 -8.86 -25.11 -6.60
CA THR A 330 -9.37 -26.44 -6.21
C THR A 330 -10.06 -26.38 -4.84
N LEU A 331 -9.85 -25.29 -4.10
CA LEU A 331 -10.25 -25.08 -2.71
C LEU A 331 -11.32 -24.00 -2.69
N GLN A 332 -12.59 -24.38 -2.85
CA GLN A 332 -13.66 -23.39 -2.93
C GLN A 332 -14.07 -22.85 -1.55
N VAL A 333 -14.28 -21.54 -1.48
CA VAL A 333 -14.81 -20.88 -0.28
C VAL A 333 -16.32 -20.74 -0.41
N THR A 334 -17.04 -21.09 0.65
CA THR A 334 -18.51 -21.06 0.67
C THR A 334 -19.07 -19.64 0.66
N ASP A 335 -20.13 -19.42 -0.13
CA ASP A 335 -20.92 -18.19 -0.12
C ASP A 335 -22.22 -18.32 0.71
N ALA A 336 -22.40 -19.43 1.42
CA ALA A 336 -23.60 -19.70 2.22
C ALA A 336 -23.62 -18.96 3.57
N LEU A 337 -22.47 -18.49 4.04
CA LEU A 337 -22.31 -17.88 5.36
C LEU A 337 -22.26 -16.35 5.26
N THR A 338 -22.81 -15.67 6.27
CA THR A 338 -22.53 -14.25 6.47
C THR A 338 -21.08 -14.04 6.93
N PRO A 339 -20.49 -12.84 6.81
CA PRO A 339 -19.15 -12.56 7.32
C PRO A 339 -18.97 -12.95 8.78
N TYR A 340 -19.97 -12.69 9.63
CA TYR A 340 -19.91 -13.04 11.04
C TYR A 340 -20.00 -14.56 11.29
N GLU A 341 -20.87 -15.25 10.55
CA GLU A 341 -20.94 -16.72 10.58
C GLU A 341 -19.63 -17.35 10.09
N PHE A 342 -19.01 -16.76 9.07
CA PHE A 342 -17.71 -17.16 8.56
C PHE A 342 -16.62 -17.00 9.62
N SER A 343 -16.57 -15.87 10.35
CA SER A 343 -15.65 -15.67 11.49
C SER A 343 -15.80 -16.77 12.55
N ILE A 344 -17.05 -17.12 12.92
CA ILE A 344 -17.34 -18.19 13.90
C ILE A 344 -16.89 -19.56 13.36
N ALA A 345 -17.23 -19.86 12.09
CA ALA A 345 -16.85 -21.10 11.43
C ALA A 345 -15.32 -21.23 11.30
N MET A 346 -14.61 -20.13 11.02
CA MET A 346 -13.16 -20.09 10.94
C MET A 346 -12.52 -20.42 12.29
N LEU A 347 -12.88 -19.70 13.36
CA LEU A 347 -12.42 -20.01 14.72
C LEU A 347 -12.73 -21.46 15.11
N ALA A 348 -13.91 -21.94 14.69
CA ALA A 348 -14.31 -23.31 14.94
C ALA A 348 -13.43 -24.33 14.18
N SER A 349 -13.14 -24.10 12.91
CA SER A 349 -12.26 -24.96 12.10
C SER A 349 -10.83 -25.04 12.67
N LYS A 350 -10.33 -23.96 13.27
CA LYS A 350 -9.00 -23.87 13.92
C LYS A 350 -8.95 -24.47 15.34
N GLY A 351 -10.02 -25.14 15.77
CA GLY A 351 -10.05 -25.88 17.03
C GLY A 351 -10.28 -25.04 18.30
N ARG A 352 -10.77 -23.79 18.20
CA ARG A 352 -11.18 -22.97 19.36
C ARG A 352 -12.50 -23.46 19.97
N SER A 353 -12.51 -23.96 21.19
CA SER A 353 -13.73 -24.40 21.88
C SER A 353 -14.83 -23.32 21.87
N ASN A 354 -16.11 -23.71 22.00
CA ASN A 354 -17.21 -22.74 22.01
C ASN A 354 -17.07 -21.70 23.14
N LYS A 355 -16.38 -22.06 24.24
CA LYS A 355 -16.06 -21.13 25.34
C LYS A 355 -15.02 -20.09 24.91
N GLU A 356 -13.98 -20.51 24.19
CA GLU A 356 -12.97 -19.60 23.65
C GLU A 356 -13.59 -18.69 22.58
N ILE A 357 -14.44 -19.21 21.68
CA ILE A 357 -15.15 -18.40 20.68
C ILE A 357 -16.04 -17.36 21.37
N ALA A 358 -16.82 -17.77 22.37
CA ALA A 358 -17.69 -16.87 23.14
C ALA A 358 -16.90 -15.74 23.80
N LYS A 359 -15.78 -16.10 24.46
CA LYS A 359 -14.86 -15.13 25.07
C LYS A 359 -14.27 -14.17 24.04
N ASN A 360 -13.77 -14.69 22.91
CA ASN A 360 -13.10 -13.90 21.89
C ASN A 360 -14.04 -12.90 21.21
N LEU A 361 -15.29 -13.30 20.95
CA LEU A 361 -16.27 -12.47 20.24
C LEU A 361 -17.16 -11.64 21.18
N GLY A 362 -16.99 -11.75 22.50
CA GLY A 362 -17.81 -11.02 23.48
C GLY A 362 -19.29 -11.42 23.49
N ILE A 363 -19.60 -12.70 23.18
CA ILE A 363 -20.98 -13.21 23.11
C ILE A 363 -21.19 -14.41 24.05
N SER A 364 -22.45 -14.78 24.29
CA SER A 364 -22.75 -15.90 25.18
C SER A 364 -22.39 -17.27 24.56
N LEU A 365 -22.08 -18.26 25.41
CA LEU A 365 -21.84 -19.65 24.97
C LEU A 365 -23.03 -20.24 24.20
N ASN A 366 -24.26 -19.90 24.61
CA ASN A 366 -25.47 -20.37 23.94
C ASN A 366 -25.63 -19.73 22.56
N THR A 367 -25.25 -18.46 22.42
CA THR A 367 -25.22 -17.77 21.12
C THR A 367 -24.27 -18.47 20.16
N VAL A 368 -23.06 -18.84 20.62
CA VAL A 368 -22.10 -19.60 19.79
C VAL A 368 -22.66 -20.96 19.36
N LYS A 369 -23.32 -21.70 20.26
CA LYS A 369 -23.94 -23.00 19.93
C LYS A 369 -25.01 -22.84 18.85
N SER A 370 -25.89 -21.86 19.01
CA SER A 370 -26.94 -21.58 18.02
C SER A 370 -26.37 -21.19 16.66
N TYR A 371 -25.32 -20.35 16.63
CA TYR A 371 -24.62 -20.05 15.37
C TYR A 371 -24.03 -21.29 14.72
N LEU A 372 -23.34 -22.15 15.48
CA LEU A 372 -22.74 -23.37 14.93
C LEU A 372 -23.79 -24.36 14.41
N GLU A 373 -24.93 -24.50 15.09
CA GLU A 373 -26.06 -25.31 14.60
C GLU A 373 -26.59 -24.77 13.27
N ASN A 374 -26.76 -23.45 13.15
CA ASN A 374 -27.20 -22.82 11.91
C ASN A 374 -26.15 -22.95 10.79
N ILE A 375 -24.87 -22.76 11.10
CA ILE A 375 -23.76 -22.93 10.16
C ILE A 375 -23.72 -24.36 9.62
N PHE A 376 -23.83 -25.36 10.51
CA PHE A 376 -23.84 -26.78 10.11
C PHE A 376 -25.03 -27.11 9.20
N SER A 377 -26.21 -26.56 9.53
CA SER A 377 -27.40 -26.69 8.70
C SER A 377 -27.21 -26.07 7.31
N LYS A 378 -26.68 -24.83 7.24
CA LYS A 378 -26.41 -24.10 5.99
C LYS A 378 -25.37 -24.78 5.10
N LEU A 379 -24.34 -25.38 5.70
CA LEU A 379 -23.27 -26.07 4.97
C LEU A 379 -23.58 -27.55 4.72
N HIS A 380 -24.69 -28.06 5.24
CA HIS A 380 -25.07 -29.48 5.18
C HIS A 380 -24.00 -30.42 5.75
N ILE A 381 -23.38 -30.03 6.87
CA ILE A 381 -22.36 -30.83 7.56
C ILE A 381 -22.86 -31.30 8.93
N SER A 382 -22.26 -32.37 9.44
CA SER A 382 -22.65 -32.99 10.71
C SER A 382 -21.63 -32.77 11.83
N SER A 383 -20.40 -32.42 11.46
CA SER A 383 -19.28 -32.34 12.38
C SER A 383 -18.43 -31.10 12.17
N ARG A 384 -17.87 -30.63 13.28
CA ARG A 384 -16.96 -29.48 13.31
C ARG A 384 -15.70 -29.68 12.46
N SER A 385 -15.23 -30.93 12.31
CA SER A 385 -14.07 -31.26 11.48
C SER A 385 -14.28 -31.01 10.00
N GLU A 386 -15.53 -31.01 9.52
CA GLU A 386 -15.87 -30.75 8.12
C GLU A 386 -15.77 -29.26 7.76
N LEU A 387 -15.81 -28.35 8.74
CA LEU A 387 -15.73 -26.89 8.50
C LEU A 387 -14.47 -26.49 7.72
N ASP A 388 -13.34 -27.18 7.93
CA ASP A 388 -12.08 -26.88 7.24
C ASP A 388 -12.28 -26.84 5.72
N MET A 389 -13.12 -27.72 5.16
CA MET A 389 -13.38 -27.81 3.73
C MET A 389 -14.11 -26.58 3.13
N PHE A 390 -14.72 -25.73 3.96
CA PHE A 390 -15.57 -24.63 3.52
C PHE A 390 -15.02 -23.24 3.84
N VAL A 391 -14.27 -23.15 4.94
CA VAL A 391 -13.74 -21.86 5.43
C VAL A 391 -12.23 -21.78 5.36
N ASN A 392 -11.54 -22.91 5.25
CA ASN A 392 -10.11 -22.97 5.49
C ASN A 392 -9.40 -23.80 4.44
N ARG A 393 -8.96 -23.14 3.38
CA ARG A 393 -7.74 -23.50 2.65
C ARG A 393 -7.31 -22.32 1.80
#